data_AF-A0A3B8ZCQ4-F1
#
_entry.id   AF-A0A3B8ZCQ4-F1
#
_cell.length_a   1.000
_cell.length_b   1.000
_cell.length_c   1.000
_cell.angle_alpha   90.00
_cell.angle_beta   90.00
_cell.angle_gamma   90.00
#
_symmetry.space_group_name_H-M   'P 1'
#
loop_
_entity.id
_entity.type
_entity.pdbx_description
1 polymer ?
#
loop_
_entity_poly.entity_id
_entity_poly.type
_entity_poly.pdbx_seq_one_letter_code
_entity_poly.pdbx_strand_id
1 'polypeptide(L)'
;MWSHKMSCCFTFVECRSRFVLLVVLAFCPANSLTAALIAAFGDSNTQGSADSYPGLLNTLLADRHGVGRFTVVNHGISGLTTAGLVNNLRQKPWLNQNPDVAIIMIGENDLWPLVSNPSLFETTILNAAANVQTAVSLIRDHNYSNGKIPKIIVAVIPEPSTVPLVAVSLVTLVYYRKRDA
;
A
#
# COMPACT_ATOMS: atom_id res chain seq x y z
N MET A 1 -6.98 -30.62 28.76
CA MET A 1 -6.38 -30.02 27.55
C MET A 1 -7.47 -29.20 26.86
N TRP A 2 -7.54 -27.90 27.17
CA TRP A 2 -8.65 -27.02 26.78
C TRP A 2 -8.31 -26.30 25.46
N SER A 3 -9.04 -26.62 24.40
CA SER A 3 -8.99 -25.90 23.12
C SER A 3 -9.96 -24.72 23.17
N HIS A 4 -9.43 -23.51 23.29
CA HIS A 4 -10.24 -22.30 23.15
C HIS A 4 -10.34 -21.96 21.66
N LYS A 5 -11.51 -22.27 21.04
CA LYS A 5 -11.91 -21.66 19.77
C LYS A 5 -12.21 -20.18 20.03
N MET A 6 -11.34 -19.28 19.58
CA MET A 6 -11.64 -17.85 19.58
C MET A 6 -12.45 -17.49 18.33
N SER A 7 -13.66 -17.01 18.54
CA SER A 7 -14.53 -16.46 17.51
C SER A 7 -14.14 -15.00 17.23
N CYS A 8 -13.85 -14.65 15.98
CA CYS A 8 -13.71 -13.26 15.57
C CYS A 8 -15.10 -12.66 15.36
N CYS A 9 -15.46 -11.67 16.17
CA CYS A 9 -16.71 -10.92 16.02
C CYS A 9 -16.50 -9.81 14.98
N PHE A 10 -17.23 -9.86 13.87
CA PHE A 10 -17.30 -8.77 12.89
C PHE A 10 -18.60 -8.00 13.14
N THR A 11 -18.52 -6.70 13.35
CA THR A 11 -19.72 -5.84 13.42
C THR A 11 -19.68 -4.90 12.22
N PHE A 12 -20.62 -5.08 11.30
CA PHE A 12 -20.89 -4.13 10.22
C PHE A 12 -21.81 -3.03 10.77
N VAL A 13 -21.40 -1.77 10.64
CA VAL A 13 -22.31 -0.63 10.80
C VAL A 13 -22.57 -0.09 9.41
N GLU A 14 -23.72 -0.44 8.85
CA GLU A 14 -24.25 0.21 7.65
C GLU A 14 -24.75 1.61 8.04
N CYS A 15 -24.04 2.65 7.60
CA CYS A 15 -24.57 4.01 7.59
C CYS A 15 -24.71 4.43 6.13
N ARG A 16 -25.95 4.53 5.66
CA ARG A 16 -26.26 5.05 4.32
C ARG A 16 -25.84 6.52 4.27
N SER A 17 -25.02 6.84 3.26
CA SER A 17 -24.51 8.17 2.90
C SER A 17 -23.19 8.56 3.58
N ARG A 18 -22.13 8.59 2.74
CA ARG A 18 -20.72 8.94 3.01
C ARG A 18 -19.87 7.79 3.56
N PHE A 19 -19.15 7.12 2.65
CA PHE A 19 -18.16 6.09 2.93
C PHE A 19 -17.12 6.58 3.95
N VAL A 20 -17.15 6.00 5.15
CA VAL A 20 -16.04 6.07 6.13
C VAL A 20 -15.41 4.68 6.15
N LEU A 21 -14.20 4.57 5.59
CA LEU A 21 -13.43 3.33 5.61
C LEU A 21 -12.78 3.17 7.00
N LEU A 22 -13.41 2.38 7.87
CA LEU A 22 -12.84 1.98 9.16
C LEU A 22 -12.00 0.70 8.97
N VAL A 23 -10.67 0.85 8.92
CA VAL A 23 -9.75 -0.29 8.96
C VAL A 23 -9.59 -0.73 10.42
N VAL A 24 -10.23 -1.83 10.81
CA VAL A 24 -9.99 -2.47 12.11
C VAL A 24 -8.72 -3.32 12.01
N LEU A 25 -7.61 -2.79 12.54
CA LEU A 25 -6.41 -3.58 12.80
C LEU A 25 -6.70 -4.52 13.99
N ALA A 26 -6.96 -5.79 13.69
CA ALA A 26 -6.98 -6.83 14.71
C ALA A 26 -5.56 -7.01 15.27
N PHE A 27 -5.32 -6.46 16.47
CA PHE A 27 -4.10 -6.68 17.23
C PHE A 27 -4.18 -8.05 17.91
N CYS A 28 -3.29 -8.96 17.49
CA CYS A 28 -2.89 -10.09 18.34
C CYS A 28 -1.88 -9.55 19.36
N PRO A 29 -2.02 -9.80 20.68
CA PRO A 29 -1.06 -9.32 21.65
C PRO A 29 0.17 -10.22 21.59
N ALA A 30 1.08 -9.91 20.67
CA ALA A 30 2.44 -10.39 20.76
C ALA A 30 3.27 -9.26 21.37
N ASN A 31 3.77 -9.48 22.58
CA ASN A 31 4.86 -8.71 23.19
C ASN A 31 6.12 -8.85 22.33
N SER A 32 6.14 -8.22 21.15
CA SER A 32 7.35 -8.03 20.37
C SER A 32 7.84 -6.61 20.66
N LEU A 33 8.96 -6.53 21.36
CA LEU A 33 9.65 -5.28 21.70
C LEU A 33 10.27 -4.58 20.48
N THR A 34 10.07 -5.11 19.27
CA THR A 34 10.61 -4.56 18.03
C THR A 34 9.60 -3.62 17.39
N ALA A 35 10.02 -2.38 17.14
CA ALA A 35 9.24 -1.42 16.38
C ALA A 35 8.84 -2.00 15.01
N ALA A 36 7.58 -1.88 14.62
CA ALA A 36 7.14 -2.32 13.30
C ALA A 36 7.51 -1.29 12.24
N LEU A 37 8.15 -1.74 11.17
CA LEU A 37 8.59 -0.87 10.07
C LEU A 37 7.55 -0.86 8.95
N ILE A 38 7.08 0.33 8.59
CA ILE A 38 6.13 0.57 7.50
C ILE A 38 6.87 1.34 6.41
N ALA A 39 7.03 0.75 5.23
CA ALA A 39 7.68 1.41 4.10
C ALA A 39 6.64 1.86 3.08
N ALA A 40 6.66 3.16 2.73
CA ALA A 40 5.72 3.77 1.79
C ALA A 40 6.41 4.09 0.46
N PHE A 41 5.90 3.53 -0.63
CA PHE A 41 6.39 3.68 -2.00
C PHE A 41 5.40 4.45 -2.84
N GLY A 42 5.91 5.30 -3.73
CA GLY A 42 5.04 5.98 -4.66
C GLY A 42 5.67 7.18 -5.33
N ASP A 43 4.80 8.01 -5.86
CA ASP A 43 5.16 9.22 -6.59
C ASP A 43 5.21 10.47 -5.68
N SER A 44 4.89 11.63 -6.22
CA SER A 44 4.81 12.92 -5.54
C SER A 44 3.82 12.90 -4.37
N ASN A 45 2.73 12.14 -4.45
CA ASN A 45 1.74 12.05 -3.38
C ASN A 45 2.30 11.29 -2.15
N THR A 46 3.21 10.35 -2.39
CA THR A 46 3.95 9.65 -1.33
C THR A 46 5.12 10.48 -0.85
N GLN A 47 5.88 11.09 -1.76
CA GLN A 47 7.05 11.89 -1.39
C GLN A 47 6.62 13.05 -0.48
N GLY A 48 5.73 13.90 -1.00
CA GLY A 48 5.14 15.06 -0.33
C GLY A 48 6.04 15.81 0.65
N SER A 49 5.42 16.41 1.67
CA SER A 49 6.09 17.01 2.83
C SER A 49 5.91 16.13 4.07
N ALA A 50 6.29 16.62 5.25
CA ALA A 50 5.97 15.97 6.52
C ALA A 50 4.45 15.82 6.76
N ASP A 51 3.63 16.64 6.09
CA ASP A 51 2.16 16.60 6.16
C ASP A 51 1.54 15.66 5.11
N SER A 52 2.36 14.97 4.31
CA SER A 52 1.87 13.92 3.41
C SER A 52 1.47 12.67 4.19
N TYR A 53 0.75 11.75 3.53
CA TYR A 53 0.15 10.61 4.22
C TYR A 53 1.16 9.75 5.01
N PRO A 54 2.43 9.52 4.58
CA PRO A 54 3.38 8.75 5.39
C PRO A 54 3.75 9.48 6.68
N GLY A 55 3.93 10.81 6.63
CA GLY A 55 4.24 11.62 7.79
C GLY A 55 3.06 11.72 8.76
N LEU A 56 1.85 11.96 8.25
CA LEU A 56 0.62 11.94 9.05
C LEU A 56 0.35 10.55 9.67
N LEU A 57 0.61 9.47 8.92
CA LEU A 57 0.50 8.12 9.44
C LEU A 57 1.49 7.88 10.58
N ASN A 58 2.72 8.37 10.46
CA ASN A 58 3.72 8.26 11.52
C ASN A 58 3.27 8.95 12.80
N THR A 59 2.77 10.20 12.69
CA THR A 59 2.23 10.96 13.83
C THR A 59 1.04 10.24 14.45
N LEU A 60 0.07 9.80 13.63
CA LEU A 60 -1.11 9.09 14.11
C LEU A 60 -0.76 7.81 14.88
N LEU A 61 0.22 7.03 14.38
CA LEU A 61 0.65 5.80 15.05
C LEU A 61 1.38 6.09 16.36
N ALA A 62 2.21 7.13 16.39
CA ALA A 62 2.87 7.58 17.61
C ALA A 62 1.86 8.03 18.67
N ASP A 63 0.86 8.82 18.28
CA ASP A 63 -0.20 9.32 19.18
C ASP A 63 -1.05 8.19 19.76
N ARG A 64 -1.36 7.16 18.94
CA ARG A 64 -2.25 6.05 19.35
C ARG A 64 -1.55 4.94 20.11
N HIS A 65 -0.29 4.68 19.80
CA HIS A 65 0.42 3.49 20.29
C HIS A 65 1.66 3.81 21.11
N GLY A 66 2.07 5.08 21.17
CA GLY A 66 3.31 5.52 21.77
C GLY A 66 4.44 5.61 20.75
N VAL A 67 5.33 6.59 20.96
CA VAL A 67 6.51 6.84 20.13
C VAL A 67 7.40 5.61 20.06
N GLY A 68 7.91 5.29 18.87
CA GLY A 68 8.89 4.23 18.66
C GLY A 68 8.33 2.81 18.55
N ARG A 69 7.00 2.62 18.65
CA ARG A 69 6.37 1.31 18.36
C ARG A 69 6.19 1.03 16.87
N PHE A 70 6.08 2.11 16.09
CA PHE A 70 5.99 2.08 14.64
C PHE A 70 6.94 3.12 14.06
N THR A 71 7.53 2.79 12.92
CA THR A 71 8.34 3.72 12.13
C THR A 71 7.82 3.70 10.71
N VAL A 72 7.41 4.85 10.19
CA VAL A 72 7.06 4.99 8.76
C VAL A 72 8.26 5.58 8.01
N VAL A 73 8.73 4.87 6.98
CA VAL A 73 9.80 5.33 6.09
C VAL A 73 9.22 5.67 4.74
N ASN A 74 9.46 6.90 4.29
CA ASN A 74 8.98 7.43 3.04
C ASN A 74 10.01 7.19 1.93
N HIS A 75 9.61 6.46 0.89
CA HIS A 75 10.38 6.19 -0.32
C HIS A 75 9.70 6.76 -1.57
N GLY A 76 8.88 7.80 -1.42
CA GLY A 76 8.24 8.50 -2.54
C GLY A 76 9.26 9.25 -3.40
N ILE A 77 9.05 9.21 -4.71
CA ILE A 77 9.88 9.92 -5.70
C ILE A 77 8.94 10.69 -6.64
N SER A 78 8.98 12.03 -6.65
CA SER A 78 8.12 12.82 -7.54
C SER A 78 8.27 12.41 -9.01
N GLY A 79 7.14 12.34 -9.73
CA GLY A 79 7.08 11.96 -11.13
C GLY A 79 7.24 10.46 -11.40
N LEU A 80 7.30 9.61 -10.37
CA LEU A 80 7.47 8.17 -10.55
C LEU A 80 6.23 7.55 -11.22
N THR A 81 6.47 6.74 -12.25
CA THR A 81 5.45 5.87 -12.87
C THR A 81 5.50 4.47 -12.26
N THR A 82 4.50 3.64 -12.56
CA THR A 82 4.50 2.22 -12.16
C THR A 82 5.75 1.47 -12.66
N ALA A 83 6.19 1.75 -13.89
CA ALA A 83 7.42 1.19 -14.44
C ALA A 83 8.68 1.68 -13.70
N GLY A 84 8.71 2.98 -13.35
CA GLY A 84 9.77 3.56 -12.54
C GLY A 84 9.87 2.90 -11.17
N LEU A 85 8.73 2.63 -10.51
CA LEU A 85 8.69 1.91 -9.25
C LEU A 85 9.26 0.50 -9.36
N VAL A 86 8.90 -0.26 -10.41
CA VAL A 86 9.47 -1.60 -10.66
C VAL A 86 10.99 -1.52 -10.79
N ASN A 87 11.52 -0.54 -11.52
CA ASN A 87 12.96 -0.36 -11.68
C ASN A 87 13.65 -0.03 -10.34
N ASN A 88 13.05 0.84 -9.54
CA ASN A 88 13.57 1.18 -8.21
C ASN A 88 13.58 -0.03 -7.27
N LEU A 89 12.49 -0.80 -7.26
CA LEU A 89 12.35 -2.05 -6.52
C LEU A 89 13.40 -3.09 -6.85
N ARG A 90 13.77 -3.22 -8.14
CA ARG A 90 14.80 -4.16 -8.59
C ARG A 90 16.18 -3.85 -8.05
N GLN A 91 16.47 -2.59 -7.71
CA GLN A 91 17.71 -2.21 -7.02
C GLN A 91 17.72 -2.62 -5.55
N LYS A 92 16.53 -2.91 -4.97
CA LYS A 92 16.32 -3.43 -3.62
C LYS A 92 16.92 -2.64 -2.43
N PRO A 93 17.26 -1.33 -2.51
CA PRO A 93 17.96 -0.67 -1.40
C PRO A 93 17.15 -0.65 -0.10
N TRP A 94 15.82 -0.57 -0.21
CA TRP A 94 14.91 -0.48 0.93
C TRP A 94 14.31 -1.83 1.35
N LEU A 95 14.23 -2.82 0.45
CA LEU A 95 13.74 -4.16 0.82
C LEU A 95 14.63 -4.80 1.88
N ASN A 96 15.92 -4.45 1.86
CA ASN A 96 16.91 -4.84 2.86
C ASN A 96 16.63 -4.30 4.27
N GLN A 97 15.72 -3.33 4.42
CA GLN A 97 15.29 -2.84 5.74
C GLN A 97 14.29 -3.79 6.42
N ASN A 98 13.82 -4.82 5.70
CA ASN A 98 12.84 -5.80 6.16
C ASN A 98 11.54 -5.17 6.72
N PRO A 99 10.80 -4.40 5.90
CA PRO A 99 9.53 -3.83 6.35
C PRO A 99 8.54 -4.92 6.80
N ASP A 100 7.73 -4.61 7.82
CA ASP A 100 6.57 -5.43 8.23
C ASP A 100 5.33 -5.10 7.38
N VAL A 101 5.25 -3.87 6.87
CA VAL A 101 4.20 -3.40 5.97
C VAL A 101 4.81 -2.62 4.83
N ALA A 102 4.38 -2.89 3.60
CA ALA A 102 4.67 -2.10 2.42
C ALA A 102 3.39 -1.43 1.91
N ILE A 103 3.41 -0.11 1.75
CA ILE A 103 2.32 0.66 1.14
C ILE A 103 2.79 1.09 -0.24
N ILE A 104 2.04 0.78 -1.29
CA ILE A 104 2.28 1.24 -2.65
C ILE A 104 1.17 2.20 -3.04
N MET A 105 1.52 3.44 -3.35
CA MET A 105 0.60 4.43 -3.90
C MET A 105 1.18 5.02 -5.19
N ILE A 106 0.63 4.64 -6.34
CA ILE A 106 1.25 4.93 -7.65
C ILE A 106 0.20 4.93 -8.75
N GLY A 107 0.53 5.50 -9.91
CA GLY A 107 -0.23 5.35 -11.16
C GLY A 107 -0.66 6.66 -11.80
N GLU A 108 -0.70 7.76 -11.04
CA GLU A 108 -1.13 9.06 -11.58
C GLU A 108 -0.25 9.52 -12.75
N ASN A 109 1.08 9.39 -12.62
CA ASN A 109 2.02 9.75 -13.68
C ASN A 109 1.93 8.85 -14.93
N ASP A 110 1.39 7.63 -14.81
CA ASP A 110 1.11 6.77 -15.95
C ASP A 110 -0.10 7.28 -16.73
N LEU A 111 -1.08 7.86 -16.03
CA LEU A 111 -2.35 8.33 -16.60
C LEU A 111 -2.26 9.75 -17.15
N TRP A 112 -1.44 10.63 -16.57
CA TRP A 112 -1.31 12.03 -16.98
C TRP A 112 -1.15 12.24 -18.51
N PRO A 113 -0.34 11.44 -19.24
CA PRO A 113 -0.22 11.58 -20.69
C PRO A 113 -1.51 11.30 -21.47
N LEU A 114 -2.46 10.55 -20.89
CA LEU A 114 -3.73 10.19 -21.52
C LEU A 114 -4.66 11.37 -21.71
N VAL A 115 -4.51 12.44 -20.91
CA VAL A 115 -5.26 13.70 -21.08
C VAL A 115 -5.08 14.26 -22.49
N SER A 116 -3.88 14.14 -23.06
CA SER A 116 -3.58 14.60 -24.42
C SER A 116 -3.68 13.48 -25.47
N ASN A 117 -3.66 12.20 -25.06
CA ASN A 117 -3.61 11.04 -25.97
C ASN A 117 -4.53 9.91 -25.49
N PRO A 118 -5.87 10.08 -25.53
CA PRO A 118 -6.81 9.10 -24.99
C PRO A 118 -6.82 7.75 -25.75
N SER A 119 -6.31 7.71 -26.98
CA SER A 119 -6.20 6.47 -27.77
C SER A 119 -5.28 5.42 -27.14
N LEU A 120 -4.39 5.83 -26.21
CA LEU A 120 -3.46 4.93 -25.51
C LEU A 120 -4.06 4.33 -24.23
N PHE A 121 -5.30 4.67 -23.89
CA PHE A 121 -5.91 4.34 -22.59
C PHE A 121 -5.79 2.86 -22.23
N GLU A 122 -6.25 1.97 -23.11
CA GLU A 122 -6.26 0.52 -22.83
C GLU A 122 -4.85 -0.02 -22.58
N THR A 123 -3.90 0.31 -23.45
CA THR A 123 -2.49 -0.12 -23.31
C THR A 123 -1.86 0.44 -22.04
N THR A 124 -2.08 1.71 -21.72
CA THR A 124 -1.53 2.35 -20.53
C THR A 124 -2.07 1.73 -19.24
N ILE A 125 -3.38 1.48 -19.15
CA ILE A 125 -3.99 0.84 -17.97
C ILE A 125 -3.46 -0.58 -17.78
N LEU A 126 -3.39 -1.38 -18.86
CA LEU A 126 -2.88 -2.75 -18.78
C LEU A 126 -1.41 -2.79 -18.36
N ASN A 127 -0.57 -1.90 -18.89
CA ASN A 127 0.83 -1.78 -18.50
C ASN A 127 0.98 -1.34 -17.04
N ALA A 128 0.21 -0.33 -16.61
CA ALA A 128 0.23 0.14 -15.23
C ALA A 128 -0.16 -0.99 -14.25
N ALA A 129 -1.23 -1.72 -14.55
CA ALA A 129 -1.67 -2.87 -13.75
C ALA A 129 -0.61 -3.98 -13.69
N ALA A 130 0.00 -4.34 -14.83
CA ALA A 130 1.06 -5.34 -14.90
C ALA A 130 2.31 -4.93 -14.11
N ASN A 131 2.67 -3.65 -14.15
CA ASN A 131 3.78 -3.11 -13.37
C ASN A 131 3.49 -3.13 -11.87
N VAL A 132 2.27 -2.75 -11.44
CA VAL A 132 1.86 -2.86 -10.04
C VAL A 132 1.91 -4.33 -9.57
N GLN A 133 1.41 -5.26 -10.37
CA GLN A 133 1.51 -6.70 -10.06
C GLN A 133 2.97 -7.17 -9.97
N THR A 134 3.84 -6.65 -10.83
CA THR A 134 5.28 -6.92 -10.77
C THR A 134 5.90 -6.34 -9.51
N ALA A 135 5.54 -5.12 -9.12
CA ALA A 135 6.01 -4.49 -7.89
C ALA A 135 5.60 -5.29 -6.66
N VAL A 136 4.33 -5.73 -6.58
CA VAL A 136 3.83 -6.61 -5.51
C VAL A 136 4.63 -7.91 -5.47
N SER A 137 4.89 -8.56 -6.60
CA SER A 137 5.69 -9.79 -6.65
C SER A 137 7.13 -9.55 -6.20
N LEU A 138 7.77 -8.44 -6.60
CA LEU A 138 9.12 -8.09 -6.16
C LEU A 138 9.22 -7.91 -4.64
N ILE A 139 8.19 -7.33 -4.02
CA ILE A 139 8.12 -7.20 -2.56
C ILE A 139 7.82 -8.55 -1.91
N ARG A 140 6.85 -9.31 -2.41
CA ARG A 140 6.43 -10.59 -1.82
C ARG A 140 7.54 -11.65 -1.89
N ASP A 141 8.23 -11.72 -3.01
CA ASP A 141 9.19 -12.79 -3.33
C ASP A 141 10.63 -12.40 -2.96
N HIS A 142 10.83 -11.22 -2.36
CA HIS A 142 12.12 -10.84 -1.83
C HIS A 142 12.53 -11.76 -0.67
N ASN A 143 13.80 -12.17 -0.66
CA ASN A 143 14.36 -13.00 0.40
C ASN A 143 14.77 -12.12 1.60
N TYR A 144 13.80 -11.78 2.45
CA TYR A 144 14.03 -10.95 3.63
C TYR A 144 14.89 -11.69 4.65
N SER A 145 15.91 -11.01 5.18
CA SER A 145 16.83 -11.56 6.18
C SER A 145 16.13 -11.97 7.49
N ASN A 146 14.99 -11.35 7.81
CA ASN A 146 14.19 -11.71 8.98
C ASN A 146 13.17 -12.85 8.71
N GLY A 147 13.12 -13.39 7.49
CA GLY A 147 12.20 -14.44 7.07
C GLY A 147 10.73 -14.03 7.01
N LYS A 148 10.39 -12.75 7.24
CA LYS A 148 9.01 -12.24 7.25
C LYS A 148 8.70 -11.56 5.92
N ILE A 149 7.57 -11.92 5.35
CA ILE A 149 7.02 -11.23 4.17
C ILE A 149 6.15 -10.07 4.68
N PRO A 150 6.36 -8.83 4.20
CA PRO A 150 5.53 -7.69 4.59
C PRO A 150 4.08 -7.89 4.17
N LYS A 151 3.16 -7.30 4.94
CA LYS A 151 1.79 -7.08 4.47
C LYS A 151 1.82 -5.96 3.42
N ILE A 152 1.18 -6.18 2.28
CA ILE A 152 1.20 -5.22 1.17
C ILE A 152 -0.16 -4.54 1.06
N ILE A 153 -0.16 -3.20 1.09
CA ILE A 153 -1.32 -2.34 0.86
C ILE A 153 -1.08 -1.63 -0.47
N VAL A 154 -2.00 -1.75 -1.42
CA VAL A 154 -1.90 -1.12 -2.73
C VAL A 154 -3.05 -0.15 -2.92
N ALA A 155 -2.72 1.11 -3.17
CA ALA A 155 -3.65 2.15 -3.58
C ALA A 155 -3.22 2.66 -4.96
N VAL A 156 -3.97 2.35 -6.01
CA VAL A 156 -3.72 2.99 -7.32
C VAL A 156 -4.67 4.15 -7.40
N ILE A 157 -4.13 5.35 -7.59
CA ILE A 157 -4.92 6.57 -7.75
C ILE A 157 -5.32 6.65 -9.23
N PRO A 158 -6.62 6.56 -9.55
CA PRO A 158 -7.11 6.97 -10.86
C PRO A 158 -7.23 8.49 -10.88
N GLU A 159 -6.69 9.14 -11.91
CA GLU A 159 -6.90 10.58 -12.09
C GLU A 159 -8.40 10.86 -12.36
N PRO A 160 -9.10 11.67 -11.54
CA PRO A 160 -10.56 11.76 -11.58
C PRO A 160 -11.13 12.88 -12.47
N SER A 161 -10.36 13.50 -13.38
CA SER A 161 -10.84 14.68 -14.11
C SER A 161 -11.30 14.44 -15.55
N THR A 162 -10.96 13.30 -16.18
CA THR A 162 -11.26 13.06 -17.62
C THR A 162 -11.73 11.65 -17.99
N VAL A 163 -11.70 10.68 -17.05
CA VAL A 163 -12.03 9.28 -17.33
C VAL A 163 -13.41 8.92 -16.75
N PRO A 164 -14.35 8.34 -17.53
CA PRO A 164 -15.65 7.92 -17.01
C PRO A 164 -15.51 6.98 -15.81
N LEU A 165 -16.25 7.25 -14.74
CA LEU A 165 -16.27 6.50 -13.45
C LEU A 165 -16.37 4.97 -13.59
N VAL A 166 -16.84 4.45 -14.73
CA VAL A 166 -16.95 3.02 -15.02
C VAL A 166 -15.57 2.34 -15.12
N ALA A 167 -14.52 3.07 -15.52
CA ALA A 167 -13.16 2.52 -15.65
C ALA A 167 -12.38 2.50 -14.32
N VAL A 168 -12.78 3.33 -13.36
CA VAL A 168 -12.09 3.52 -12.07
C VAL A 168 -12.34 2.36 -11.09
N SER A 169 -13.42 1.60 -11.29
CA SER A 169 -13.80 0.46 -10.44
C SER A 169 -12.87 -0.75 -10.52
N LEU A 170 -11.87 -0.74 -11.43
CA LEU A 170 -11.01 -1.91 -11.68
C LEU A 170 -9.71 -1.94 -10.86
N VAL A 171 -9.42 -0.91 -10.06
CA VAL A 171 -8.34 -1.00 -9.06
C VAL A 171 -8.94 -1.30 -7.69
N THR A 172 -9.41 -2.52 -7.55
CA THR A 172 -9.80 -3.07 -6.25
C THR A 172 -8.56 -3.45 -5.46
N LEU A 173 -8.52 -3.02 -4.20
CA LEU A 173 -7.53 -3.38 -3.17
C LEU A 173 -7.37 -4.91 -3.07
N VAL A 174 -6.38 -5.50 -3.75
CA VAL A 174 -6.12 -6.95 -3.62
C VAL A 174 -5.32 -7.21 -2.36
N TYR A 175 -6.02 -7.49 -1.26
CA TYR A 175 -5.42 -8.00 -0.03
C TYR A 175 -4.95 -9.45 -0.23
N TYR A 176 -3.66 -9.65 -0.50
CA TYR A 176 -3.06 -10.98 -0.50
C TYR A 176 -2.78 -11.44 0.94
N ARG A 177 -3.70 -12.22 1.52
CA ARG A 177 -3.40 -13.09 2.65
C ARG A 177 -3.25 -14.51 2.13
N LYS A 178 -2.05 -15.07 2.25
CA LYS A 178 -1.83 -16.51 2.06
C LYS A 178 -2.76 -17.22 3.06
N ARG A 179 -3.72 -17.98 2.54
CA ARG A 179 -4.50 -18.93 3.35
C ARG A 179 -3.53 -20.07 3.64
N ASP A 180 -3.07 -20.17 4.88
CA ASP A 180 -2.38 -21.37 5.34
C ASP A 180 -3.41 -22.52 5.31
N ALA A 181 -3.04 -23.61 4.64
CA ALA A 181 -3.81 -24.85 4.56
C ALA A 181 -3.67 -25.66 5.84
#